data_AF-A0A936WRJ7-F1
#
_entry.id   AF-A0A936WRJ7-F1
#
_cell.length_a   1.000
_cell.length_b   1.000
_cell.length_c   1.000
_cell.angle_alpha   90.00
_cell.angle_beta   90.00
_cell.angle_gamma   90.00
#
_symmetry.space_group_name_H-M   'P 1'
#
loop_
_entity.id
_entity.type
_entity.pdbx_description
1 polymer ?
#
loop_
_entity_poly.entity_id
_entity_poly.type
_entity_poly.pdbx_seq_one_letter_code
_entity_poly.pdbx_strand_id
1 'polypeptide(L)'
;MAERINGIIKQEYLDTWCIDTVAQARAALERAVFLYNSDRPHNSISNLTPDQAHTGTMKIKRLWKNYYPKRTPVNAVQDVLSTVNLSSDINQNL
;
A
#
# COMPACT_ATOMS: atom_id res chain seq x y z
N MET A 1 3.28 -2.93 -0.98
CA MET A 1 2.26 -1.91 -1.33
C MET A 1 2.70 -1.03 -2.50
N ALA A 2 3.96 -0.58 -2.51
CA ALA A 2 4.50 0.29 -3.57
C ALA A 2 4.36 -0.27 -5.00
N GLU A 3 4.57 -1.58 -5.20
CA GLU A 3 4.50 -2.21 -6.53
C GLU A 3 3.16 -1.94 -7.25
N ARG A 4 2.03 -2.14 -6.55
CA ARG A 4 0.70 -1.90 -7.14
C ARG A 4 0.45 -0.43 -7.44
N ILE A 5 0.91 0.47 -6.57
CA ILE A 5 0.79 1.92 -6.77
C ILE A 5 1.59 2.34 -8.00
N ASN A 6 2.84 1.88 -8.12
CA ASN A 6 3.70 2.16 -9.26
C ASN A 6 3.10 1.63 -10.57
N GLY A 7 2.53 0.42 -10.55
CA GLY A 7 1.83 -0.16 -11.70
C GLY A 7 0.67 0.72 -12.17
N ILE A 8 -0.18 1.18 -11.25
CA ILE A 8 -1.29 2.08 -11.56
C ILE A 8 -0.80 3.43 -12.09
N ILE A 9 0.17 4.07 -11.41
CA ILE A 9 0.73 5.35 -11.84
C ILE A 9 1.27 5.26 -13.27
N LYS A 10 2.02 4.19 -13.57
CA LYS A 10 2.56 3.98 -14.90
C LYS A 10 1.47 3.76 -15.93
N GLN A 11 0.58 2.79 -15.71
CA GLN A 11 -0.37 2.32 -16.73
C GLN A 11 -1.57 3.25 -16.93
N GLU A 12 -2.09 3.86 -15.86
CA GLU A 12 -3.31 4.69 -15.93
C GLU A 12 -3.00 6.17 -16.20
N TYR A 13 -1.79 6.65 -15.90
CA TYR A 13 -1.42 8.06 -16.06
C TYR A 13 -0.28 8.24 -17.06
N LEU A 14 0.92 7.75 -16.74
CA LEU A 14 2.12 8.09 -17.53
C LEU A 14 2.08 7.50 -18.94
N ASP A 15 1.64 6.25 -19.11
CA ASP A 15 1.54 5.59 -20.41
C ASP A 15 0.46 6.24 -21.31
N THR A 16 -0.47 7.01 -20.72
CA THR A 16 -1.53 7.73 -21.46
C THR A 16 -1.10 9.14 -21.89
N TRP A 17 0.03 9.64 -21.37
CA TRP A 17 0.50 10.99 -21.62
C TRP A 17 1.69 10.98 -22.56
N CYS A 18 1.74 11.96 -23.47
CA CYS A 18 2.92 12.19 -24.30
C CYS A 18 4.01 12.87 -23.45
N ILE A 19 5.10 12.15 -23.19
CA ILE A 19 6.22 12.61 -22.36
C ILE A 19 7.51 12.35 -23.14
N ASP A 20 8.16 13.42 -23.60
CA ASP A 20 9.34 13.32 -24.48
C ASP A 20 10.65 13.65 -23.75
N THR A 21 10.56 14.27 -22.57
CA THR A 21 11.72 14.72 -21.80
C THR A 21 11.65 14.33 -20.33
N VAL A 22 12.81 14.21 -19.69
CA VAL A 22 12.90 13.93 -18.24
C VAL A 22 12.24 15.04 -17.41
N ALA A 23 12.32 16.30 -17.84
CA ALA A 23 11.66 17.41 -17.16
C ALA A 23 10.14 17.27 -17.19
N GLN A 24 9.57 16.94 -18.35
CA GLN A 24 8.14 16.63 -18.48
C GLN A 24 7.76 15.40 -17.68
N ALA A 25 8.59 14.35 -17.66
CA ALA A 25 8.34 13.14 -16.90
C ALA A 25 8.22 13.41 -15.39
N ARG A 26 9.06 14.30 -14.85
CA ARG A 26 8.98 14.72 -13.44
C ARG A 26 7.68 15.46 -13.14
N ALA A 27 7.33 16.45 -13.95
CA ALA A 27 6.09 17.21 -13.78
C ALA A 27 4.84 16.32 -13.95
N ALA A 28 4.87 15.40 -14.92
CA ALA A 28 3.85 14.38 -15.10
C ALA A 28 3.75 13.49 -13.87
N LEU A 29 4.86 12.94 -13.37
CA LEU A 29 4.86 12.07 -12.20
C LEU A 29 4.25 12.76 -10.97
N GLU A 30 4.63 14.01 -10.70
CA GLU A 30 4.03 14.81 -9.62
C GLU A 30 2.51 14.94 -9.79
N ARG A 31 2.05 15.24 -11.00
CA ARG A 31 0.62 15.31 -11.33
C ARG A 31 -0.09 13.97 -11.16
N ALA A 32 0.52 12.87 -11.60
CA ALA A 32 -0.05 11.53 -11.50
C ALA A 32 -0.20 11.10 -10.03
N VAL A 33 0.82 11.35 -9.20
CA VAL A 33 0.77 11.09 -7.77
C VAL A 33 -0.32 11.92 -7.10
N PHE A 34 -0.43 13.21 -7.44
CA PHE A 34 -1.49 14.07 -6.96
C PHE A 34 -2.88 13.50 -7.30
N LEU A 35 -3.15 13.20 -8.57
CA LEU A 35 -4.43 12.65 -9.01
C LEU A 35 -4.75 11.29 -8.37
N TYR A 36 -3.75 10.43 -8.19
CA TYR A 36 -3.93 9.15 -7.52
C TYR A 36 -4.40 9.33 -6.06
N ASN A 37 -3.86 10.32 -5.36
CA ASN A 37 -4.15 10.56 -3.94
C ASN A 37 -5.43 11.36 -3.73
N SER A 38 -5.71 12.34 -4.60
CA SER A 38 -6.75 13.34 -4.37
C SER A 38 -8.04 13.07 -5.15
N ASP A 39 -7.96 12.43 -6.32
CA ASP A 39 -9.07 12.35 -7.28
C ASP A 39 -9.56 10.91 -7.52
N ARG A 40 -8.65 9.93 -7.49
CA ARG A 40 -9.00 8.52 -7.74
C ARG A 40 -9.79 7.94 -6.54
N PRO A 41 -11.04 7.50 -6.72
CA PRO A 41 -11.76 6.77 -5.69
C PRO A 41 -11.32 5.30 -5.66
N HIS A 42 -11.17 4.73 -4.46
CA HIS A 42 -10.74 3.34 -4.30
C HIS A 42 -11.79 2.49 -3.58
N ASN A 43 -12.26 1.44 -4.25
CA ASN A 43 -13.30 0.55 -3.74
C ASN A 43 -12.95 -0.12 -2.40
N SER A 44 -11.66 -0.33 -2.11
CA SER A 44 -11.21 -0.91 -0.85
C SER A 44 -11.36 0.03 0.35
N ILE A 45 -11.50 1.33 0.10
CA ILE A 45 -11.62 2.38 1.13
C ILE A 45 -12.95 3.12 0.98
N SER A 46 -14.03 2.37 0.73
CA SER A 46 -15.40 2.92 0.65
C SER A 46 -15.58 3.99 -0.44
N ASN A 47 -14.86 3.85 -1.57
CA ASN A 47 -14.84 4.82 -2.67
C ASN A 47 -14.32 6.21 -2.29
N LEU A 48 -13.61 6.31 -1.17
CA LEU A 48 -12.85 7.52 -0.83
C LEU A 48 -11.55 7.55 -1.62
N THR A 49 -10.99 8.75 -1.74
CA THR A 49 -9.63 8.91 -2.24
C THR A 49 -8.63 8.64 -1.10
N PRO A 50 -7.37 8.29 -1.41
CA PRO A 50 -6.35 8.07 -0.38
C PRO A 50 -6.21 9.23 0.61
N ASP A 51 -6.26 10.49 0.14
CA ASP A 51 -6.18 11.67 1.00
C ASP A 51 -7.40 11.79 1.91
N GLN A 52 -8.60 11.52 1.40
CA GLN A 52 -9.84 11.52 2.20
C GLN A 52 -9.84 10.42 3.24
N ALA A 53 -9.35 9.23 2.91
CA ALA A 53 -9.24 8.12 3.85
C ALA A 53 -8.16 8.35 4.91
N HIS A 54 -7.09 9.06 4.56
CA HIS A 54 -6.01 9.41 5.49
C HIS A 54 -6.44 10.48 6.50
N THR A 55 -7.14 11.51 6.03
CA THR A 55 -7.58 12.65 6.85
C THR A 55 -8.92 12.41 7.55
N GLY A 56 -9.76 11.54 6.99
CA GLY A 56 -11.09 11.26 7.49
C GLY A 56 -11.10 10.46 8.79
N THR A 57 -11.99 10.82 9.72
CA THR A 57 -12.21 10.08 10.97
C THR A 57 -13.14 8.86 10.78
N MET A 58 -13.66 8.66 9.57
CA MET A 58 -14.66 7.62 9.28
C MET A 58 -14.03 6.22 9.29
N LYS A 59 -14.71 5.27 9.95
CA LYS A 59 -14.27 3.86 9.95
C LYS A 59 -14.54 3.23 8.58
N ILE A 60 -13.46 2.87 7.89
CA ILE A 60 -13.53 2.16 6.61
C ILE A 60 -14.05 0.74 6.85
N LYS A 61 -15.15 0.39 6.19
CA LYS A 61 -15.72 -0.96 6.28
C LYS A 61 -15.06 -1.89 5.27
N ARG A 62 -14.51 -3.01 5.75
CA ARG A 62 -14.01 -4.08 4.90
C ARG A 62 -15.16 -4.79 4.17
N LEU A 63 -15.25 -4.63 2.85
CA LEU A 63 -16.33 -5.21 2.04
C LEU A 63 -16.03 -6.61 1.49
N TRP A 64 -14.76 -7.02 1.43
CA TRP A 64 -14.40 -8.32 0.86
C TRP A 64 -14.64 -9.48 1.83
N LYS A 65 -15.11 -10.63 1.34
CA LYS A 65 -15.23 -11.85 2.13
C LYS A 65 -13.84 -12.50 2.25
N ASN A 66 -13.49 -12.99 3.44
CA ASN A 66 -12.30 -13.83 3.60
C ASN A 66 -12.74 -15.28 3.39
N TYR A 67 -12.17 -15.96 2.39
CA TYR A 67 -12.47 -17.35 2.06
C TYR A 67 -11.52 -18.34 2.74
N TYR A 68 -10.42 -17.85 3.34
CA TYR A 68 -9.49 -18.71 4.03
C TYR A 68 -10.10 -19.16 5.36
N PRO A 69 -10.13 -20.48 5.63
CA PRO A 69 -10.58 -20.97 6.92
C PRO A 69 -9.66 -20.40 8.00
N LYS A 70 -10.24 -20.01 9.14
CA LYS A 70 -9.44 -19.65 10.31
C LYS A 70 -8.62 -20.88 10.68
N ARG A 71 -7.30 -20.78 10.57
CA ARG A 71 -6.41 -21.86 11.00
C ARG A 71 -6.68 -22.09 12.49
N THR A 72 -6.93 -23.34 12.86
CA THR A 72 -6.86 -23.74 14.26
C THR A 72 -5.42 -23.49 14.72
N PRO A 73 -5.19 -22.75 15.81
CA PRO A 73 -3.85 -22.55 16.31
C PRO A 73 -3.26 -23.92 16.66
N VAL A 74 -2.27 -24.36 15.88
CA VAL A 74 -1.56 -25.63 16.11
C VAL A 74 -0.64 -25.55 17.34
N ASN A 75 -0.36 -24.33 17.82
CA ASN A 75 0.28 -24.06 19.11
C ASN A 75 -0.09 -22.65 19.60
N ALA A 76 -1.11 -22.52 20.44
CA ALA A 76 -1.53 -21.22 21.00
C ALA A 76 -0.42 -20.52 21.80
N VAL A 77 0.59 -21.26 22.27
CA VAL A 77 1.70 -20.74 23.08
C VAL A 77 2.73 -19.97 22.23
N GLN A 78 2.84 -20.26 20.93
CA GLN A 78 3.80 -19.58 20.05
C GLN A 78 3.37 -18.16 19.70
N ASP A 79 2.06 -17.91 19.65
CA ASP A 79 1.47 -16.61 19.28
C ASP A 79 1.52 -15.57 20.43
N VAL A 80 1.82 -16.01 21.67
CA VAL A 80 1.92 -15.14 22.85
C VAL A 80 3.35 -14.61 23.06
N LEU A 81 4.35 -15.21 22.42
CA LEU A 81 5.72 -14.74 22.47
C LEU A 81 5.88 -13.61 21.45
N SER A 82 6.07 -12.38 21.95
CA SER A 82 6.53 -11.25 21.14
C SER A 82 7.71 -11.69 20.28
N THR A 83 7.67 -11.33 18.99
CA THR A 83 8.70 -11.67 18.00
C THR A 83 10.09 -11.58 18.62
N VAL A 84 10.80 -12.71 18.61
CA VAL A 84 12.12 -12.91 19.20
C VAL A 84 13.02 -11.73 18.81
N ASN A 85 13.64 -11.08 19.80
CA ASN A 85 14.51 -9.93 19.64
C ASN A 85 15.48 -10.11 18.45
N LEU A 86 15.55 -9.09 17.58
CA LEU A 86 16.47 -8.99 16.44
C LEU A 86 17.92 -8.75 16.90
N SER A 87 18.43 -9.55 17.83
CA SER A 87 19.77 -9.41 18.41
C SER A 87 20.57 -10.72 18.43
N SER A 88 20.23 -11.67 17.57
CA SER A 88 21.05 -12.87 17.32
C SER A 88 21.93 -12.79 16.06
N ASP A 89 21.88 -11.69 15.30
CA ASP A 89 22.77 -11.44 14.15
C ASP A 89 23.96 -10.52 14.50
N ILE A 90 24.50 -10.63 15.71
CA ILE A 90 25.87 -10.15 15.99
C ILE A 90 26.74 -11.39 16.15
N ASN A 91 27.19 -11.94 15.02
CA ASN A 91 28.43 -12.70 14.99
C ASN A 91 29.59 -11.73 15.27
N GLN A 92 29.78 -11.38 16.54
CA GLN A 92 31.07 -11.00 17.09
C GLN A 92 31.75 -12.32 17.47
N ASN A 93 32.53 -12.87 16.55
CA ASN A 93 33.67 -13.70 16.94
C ASN A 93 34.90 -13.12 16.25
N LEU A 94 35.81 -12.64 17.12
CA LEU A 94 37.25 -12.63 16.92
C LEU A 94 37.74 -14.02 16.51
#